data_AF-A0A852DPU3-F1
#
_entry.id   AF-A0A852DPU3-F1
#
_cell.length_a   1.000
_cell.length_b   1.000
_cell.length_c   1.000
_cell.angle_alpha   90.00
_cell.angle_beta   90.00
_cell.angle_gamma   90.00
#
_symmetry.space_group_name_H-M   'P 1'
#
loop_
_entity.id
_entity.type
_entity.pdbx_description
1 polymer ?
#
loop_
_entity_poly.entity_id
_entity_poly.type
_entity_poly.pdbx_seq_one_letter_code
_entity_poly.pdbx_strand_id
1 'polypeptide(L)'
;QNNPQVSRTLATCPFNARHRVPRALLRAHVTSCPDKLPLELPPDPEDMAKTAHTWQPPPCQEDWDAELSELEEPPPFILQVTKGDLPVPC
;
A
#
# COMPACT_ATOMS: atom_id res chain seq x y z
N GLN A 1 7.17 -10.72 22.31
CA GLN A 1 5.88 -10.20 22.82
C GLN A 1 5.66 -8.81 22.23
N ASN A 2 4.48 -8.53 21.66
CA ASN A 2 4.15 -7.23 21.09
C ASN A 2 3.62 -6.31 22.21
N ASN A 3 4.00 -5.02 22.22
CA ASN A 3 3.60 -4.04 23.23
C ASN A 3 2.61 -3.03 22.63
N PRO A 4 1.28 -3.28 22.76
CA PRO A 4 0.26 -2.48 22.08
C PRO A 4 0.16 -1.05 22.62
N GLN A 5 0.52 -0.82 23.88
CA GLN A 5 0.55 0.53 24.44
C GLN A 5 1.67 1.38 23.81
N VAL A 6 2.84 0.79 23.57
CA VAL A 6 3.95 1.47 22.88
C VAL A 6 3.64 1.68 21.40
N SER A 7 2.99 0.72 20.72
CA SER A 7 2.67 0.88 19.30
C SER A 7 1.71 2.05 19.05
N ARG A 8 0.77 2.29 19.96
CA ARG A 8 -0.22 3.40 19.87
C ARG A 8 0.39 4.78 20.06
N THR A 9 1.50 4.89 20.78
CA THR A 9 2.17 6.18 21.04
C THR A 9 3.20 6.56 19.97
N LEU A 10 3.52 5.62 19.07
CA LEU A 10 4.40 5.84 17.93
C LEU A 10 3.60 6.17 16.66
N ALA A 11 4.19 6.95 15.78
CA ALA A 11 3.77 7.17 14.42
C ALA A 11 4.90 6.81 13.47
N THR A 12 4.54 6.40 12.26
CA THR A 12 5.47 6.16 11.17
C THR A 12 5.80 7.48 10.47
N CYS A 13 7.07 7.72 10.16
CA CYS A 13 7.49 8.88 9.38
C CYS A 13 6.91 8.81 7.95
N PRO A 14 6.45 9.93 7.37
CA PRO A 14 5.95 9.96 5.99
C PRO A 14 7.04 9.75 4.94
N PHE A 15 8.32 10.01 5.28
CA PHE A 15 9.44 9.90 4.33
C PHE A 15 10.13 8.53 4.37
N ASN A 16 10.09 7.83 5.51
CA ASN A 16 10.68 6.51 5.66
C ASN A 16 9.87 5.64 6.64
N ALA A 17 9.27 4.57 6.14
CA ALA A 17 8.44 3.66 6.93
C ALA A 17 9.19 2.94 8.06
N ARG A 18 10.53 2.90 8.02
CA ARG A 18 11.37 2.33 9.08
C ARG A 18 11.44 3.24 10.31
N HIS A 19 11.21 4.54 10.15
CA HIS A 19 11.22 5.48 11.27
C HIS A 19 9.89 5.44 12.03
N ARG A 20 9.96 4.94 13.27
CA ARG A 20 8.87 5.03 14.27
C ARG A 20 9.24 6.08 15.31
N VAL A 21 8.48 7.17 15.34
CA VAL A 21 8.71 8.33 16.22
C VAL A 21 7.52 8.55 17.14
N PRO A 22 7.72 9.04 18.37
CA PRO A 22 6.60 9.41 19.23
C PRO A 22 5.67 10.41 18.54
N ARG A 23 4.36 10.19 18.62
CA ARG A 23 3.36 11.05 17.93
C ARG A 23 3.53 12.54 18.26
N ALA A 24 3.87 12.85 19.52
CA ALA A 24 4.12 14.21 19.97
C ALA A 24 5.32 14.88 19.28
N LEU A 25 6.31 14.09 18.85
CA LEU A 25 7.55 14.57 18.22
C LEU A 25 7.53 14.46 16.70
N LEU A 26 6.50 13.86 16.10
CA LEU A 26 6.42 13.66 14.65
C LEU A 26 6.58 14.97 13.87
N ARG A 27 5.99 16.08 14.34
CA ARG A 27 6.10 17.38 13.66
C ARG A 27 7.54 17.89 13.61
N ALA A 28 8.25 17.82 14.74
CA ALA A 28 9.66 18.20 14.79
C ALA A 28 10.51 17.25 13.94
N HIS A 29 10.27 15.94 14.02
CA HIS A 29 10.94 14.95 13.19
C HIS A 29 10.82 15.24 11.69
N VAL A 30 9.61 15.57 11.20
CA VAL A 30 9.38 15.88 9.77
C VAL A 30 10.25 17.03 9.30
N THR A 31 10.54 18.04 10.14
CA THR A 31 11.39 19.16 9.76
C THR A 31 12.88 18.82 9.66
N SER A 32 13.34 17.79 10.37
CA SER A 32 14.76 17.43 10.46
C SER A 32 15.06 16.00 9.99
N CYS A 33 14.12 15.35 9.29
CA CYS A 33 14.27 13.97 8.89
C CYS A 33 15.35 13.85 7.81
N PRO A 34 16.36 12.96 7.97
CA PRO A 34 17.41 12.79 6.96
C PRO A 34 16.87 12.22 5.65
N ASP A 35 15.80 11.42 5.71
CA ASP A 35 15.13 10.86 4.52
C ASP A 35 14.13 11.83 3.88
N LYS A 36 14.01 13.05 4.40
CA LYS A 36 13.25 14.11 3.73
C LYS A 36 14.06 14.55 2.50
N LEU A 37 13.94 13.76 1.44
CA LEU A 37 14.43 14.16 0.13
C LEU A 37 13.66 15.41 -0.32
N PRO A 38 14.31 16.34 -1.02
CA PRO A 38 13.58 17.27 -1.87
C PRO A 38 12.61 16.42 -2.71
N LEU A 39 11.32 16.76 -2.66
CA LEU A 39 10.42 16.27 -3.69
C LEU A 39 10.99 16.87 -4.98
N GLU A 40 11.75 16.09 -5.73
CA GLU A 40 12.00 16.39 -7.14
C GLU A 40 10.59 16.53 -7.70
N LEU A 41 10.17 17.77 -7.93
CA LEU A 41 8.88 18.03 -8.55
C LEU A 41 8.92 17.21 -9.84
N PRO A 42 7.95 16.32 -10.09
CA PRO A 42 7.87 15.68 -11.38
C PRO A 42 7.98 16.79 -12.43
N PRO A 43 8.79 16.62 -13.49
CA PRO A 43 8.78 17.59 -14.57
C PRO A 43 7.32 17.76 -14.99
N ASP A 44 6.94 18.99 -15.38
CA ASP A 44 5.56 19.38 -15.69
C ASP A 44 4.80 18.23 -16.37
N PRO A 45 3.49 18.02 -16.13
CA PRO A 45 2.75 16.88 -16.67
C PRO A 45 2.84 16.76 -18.21
N GLU A 46 3.20 17.85 -18.89
CA GLU A 46 3.49 17.93 -20.32
C GLU A 46 4.80 17.24 -20.76
N ASP A 47 5.76 17.08 -19.84
CA ASP A 47 7.08 16.48 -20.05
C ASP A 47 7.15 15.02 -19.56
N MET A 48 6.45 14.69 -18.46
CA MET A 48 6.36 13.31 -17.94
C MET A 48 5.61 12.36 -18.89
N ALA A 49 4.74 12.88 -19.75
CA ALA A 49 4.14 12.08 -20.81
C ALA A 49 5.23 11.53 -21.76
N LYS A 50 6.17 12.36 -22.22
CA LYS A 50 7.10 11.97 -23.31
C LYS A 50 8.05 10.83 -22.97
N THR A 51 8.31 10.55 -21.70
CA THR A 51 9.21 9.48 -21.25
C THR A 51 8.54 8.33 -20.50
N ALA A 52 7.26 8.48 -20.08
CA ALA A 52 6.52 7.42 -19.39
C ALA A 52 5.86 6.40 -20.33
N HIS A 53 5.90 6.61 -21.65
CA HIS A 53 5.08 5.84 -22.60
C HIS A 53 5.65 4.50 -23.08
N THR A 54 6.90 4.14 -22.75
CA THR A 54 7.55 2.95 -23.32
C THR A 54 7.73 1.78 -22.38
N TRP A 55 7.54 1.96 -21.07
CA TRP A 55 7.58 0.83 -20.15
C TRP A 55 6.21 0.14 -20.11
N GLN A 56 6.12 -1.02 -20.73
CA GLN A 56 5.04 -1.97 -20.51
C GLN A 56 5.60 -3.04 -19.56
N PRO A 57 4.91 -3.36 -18.46
CA PRO A 57 5.27 -4.55 -17.70
C PRO A 57 5.17 -5.76 -18.64
N PRO A 58 6.06 -6.76 -18.55
CA PRO A 58 5.83 -8.02 -19.22
C PRO A 58 4.47 -8.57 -18.78
N PRO A 59 3.74 -9.28 -19.68
CA PRO A 59 2.49 -9.92 -19.28
C PRO A 59 2.77 -10.82 -18.07
N CYS A 60 2.02 -10.61 -16.98
CA CYS A 60 2.10 -11.48 -15.82
C CYS A 60 1.60 -12.87 -16.24
N GLN A 61 2.41 -13.90 -15.97
CA GLN A 61 2.03 -15.29 -16.22
C GLN A 61 1.19 -15.86 -15.06
N GLU A 62 1.31 -15.27 -13.87
CA GLU A 62 0.58 -15.65 -12.66
C GLU A 62 -0.83 -15.04 -12.70
N ASP A 63 -1.82 -15.82 -13.11
CA ASP A 63 -3.23 -15.47 -13.07
C ASP A 63 -3.92 -16.27 -11.96
N TRP A 64 -3.99 -15.66 -10.77
CA TRP A 64 -4.61 -16.28 -9.59
C TRP A 64 -6.10 -16.57 -9.81
N ASP A 65 -6.80 -15.85 -10.70
CA ASP A 65 -8.21 -16.12 -11.01
C ASP A 65 -8.38 -17.37 -11.91
N ALA A 66 -7.44 -17.58 -12.84
CA ALA A 66 -7.40 -18.79 -13.65
C ALA A 66 -7.11 -20.03 -12.79
N GLU A 67 -6.12 -19.96 -11.89
CA GLU A 67 -5.81 -21.06 -10.97
C GLU A 67 -7.01 -21.42 -10.07
N LEU A 68 -7.78 -20.42 -9.61
CA LEU A 68 -9.02 -20.66 -8.86
C LEU A 68 -10.11 -21.34 -9.70
N SER A 69 -10.17 -21.03 -11.00
CA SER A 69 -11.14 -21.62 -11.93
C SER A 69 -10.79 -23.05 -12.34
N GLU A 70 -9.51 -23.41 -12.27
CA GLU A 70 -8.99 -24.76 -12.54
C GLU A 70 -9.15 -25.72 -11.34
N LEU A 71 -9.39 -25.19 -10.13
CA LEU A 71 -9.69 -26.00 -8.96
C LEU A 71 -11.14 -26.50 -9.02
N GLU A 72 -11.32 -27.84 -9.03
CA GLU A 72 -12.64 -28.49 -9.05
C GLU A 72 -13.52 -28.10 -7.85
N GLU A 73 -12.89 -27.77 -6.72
CA GLU A 73 -13.57 -27.30 -5.52
C GLU A 73 -12.90 -26.02 -5.00
N PRO A 74 -13.70 -24.98 -4.62
CA PRO A 74 -13.14 -23.77 -4.06
C PRO A 74 -12.42 -24.09 -2.75
N PRO A 75 -11.21 -23.56 -2.53
CA PRO A 75 -10.46 -23.81 -1.31
C PRO A 75 -11.28 -23.49 -0.05
N PRO A 76 -11.12 -24.25 1.04
CA PRO A 76 -11.93 -24.10 2.25
C PRO A 76 -11.74 -22.76 2.98
N PHE A 77 -10.75 -21.96 2.55
CA PHE A 77 -10.50 -20.61 3.05
C PHE A 77 -11.12 -19.50 2.20
N ILE A 78 -11.77 -19.83 1.07
CA ILE A 78 -12.52 -18.86 0.28
C ILE A 78 -13.90 -18.68 0.90
N LEU A 79 -14.16 -17.45 1.35
CA LEU A 79 -15.47 -17.07 1.86
C LEU A 79 -16.46 -17.03 0.69
N GLN A 80 -17.37 -18.00 0.64
CA GLN A 80 -18.48 -18.05 -0.32
C GLN A 80 -19.55 -17.03 0.09
N VAL A 81 -19.25 -15.74 -0.07
CA VAL A 81 -20.23 -14.67 0.17
C VAL A 81 -21.20 -14.68 -1.00
N THR A 82 -22.44 -15.11 -0.76
CA THR A 82 -23.49 -15.00 -1.77
C THR A 82 -24.06 -13.58 -1.78
N LYS A 83 -24.75 -13.21 -2.86
CA LYS A 83 -25.43 -11.90 -2.96
C LYS A 83 -26.41 -11.65 -1.80
N GLY A 84 -26.85 -12.69 -1.09
CA GLY A 84 -27.70 -12.59 0.10
C GLY A 84 -26.96 -12.35 1.42
N ASP A 85 -25.64 -12.59 1.46
CA ASP A 85 -24.78 -12.42 2.65
C ASP A 85 -24.16 -11.02 2.74
N LEU A 86 -24.29 -10.21 1.68
CA LEU A 86 -23.87 -8.82 1.69
C LEU A 86 -24.86 -8.02 2.54
N PRO A 87 -24.40 -7.31 3.60
CA PRO A 87 -25.26 -6.41 4.33
C PRO A 87 -25.82 -5.38 3.35
N VAL A 88 -27.15 -5.34 3.23
CA VAL A 88 -27.84 -4.34 2.42
C VAL A 88 -27.46 -2.97 2.98
N PRO A 89 -26.89 -2.06 2.17
CA PRO A 89 -26.56 -0.73 2.64
C PRO A 89 -27.85 -0.05 3.12
N CYS A 90 -27.84 0.41 4.38
CA CYS A 90 -28.90 1.21 4.99
C CYS A 90 -28.93 2.62 4.40
#